data_AF-A0A0Z8GZ09-F1
#
_entry.id   AF-A0A0Z8GZ09-F1
#
_cell.length_a   1.000
_cell.length_b   1.000
_cell.length_c   1.000
_cell.angle_alpha   90.00
_cell.angle_beta   90.00
_cell.angle_gamma   90.00
#
_symmetry.space_group_name_H-M   'P 1'
#
loop_
_entity.id
_entity.type
_entity.pdbx_description
1 polymer ?
#
loop_
_entity_poly.entity_id
_entity_poly.type
_entity_poly.pdbx_seq_one_letter_code
_entity_poly.pdbx_strand_id
1 'polypeptide(L)'
;MVGKLLADGERSISLHSNVYYISDEKRWFIYNHTPINYEQFLQAPLIVVLSPESFEETSYFWENALPDFVFFKDKEMLEQLLDKYNLRNTIGSLLSSRQQYNTLRKNVQLEILMTLSPTILGIFTSILLFNTMNLLYFETFKREIAIKRIAGMRFIELHGSYLGEQVGSALVGMGLAMFMTKSVIVSLGVVVALLINSWMLLNKQAKKAEKIQLSVLNGR
;
A
#
# COMPACT_ATOMS: atom_id res chain seq x y z
N MET A 1 2.32 34.29 29.32
CA MET A 1 0.85 34.30 29.24
C MET A 1 0.36 33.09 30.06
N VAL A 2 -0.39 33.31 31.14
CA VAL A 2 -0.74 32.25 32.11
C VAL A 2 -2.08 31.62 31.71
N GLY A 3 -2.07 30.36 31.30
CA GLY A 3 -3.28 29.57 31.08
C GLY A 3 -3.59 28.70 32.30
N LYS A 4 -4.79 28.82 32.87
CA LYS A 4 -5.30 27.90 33.90
C LYS A 4 -6.09 26.77 33.22
N LEU A 5 -5.64 25.54 33.37
CA LEU A 5 -6.47 24.35 33.17
C LEU A 5 -7.02 23.94 34.53
N LEU A 6 -8.35 23.87 34.65
CA LEU A 6 -9.02 23.33 35.82
C LEU A 6 -9.26 21.84 35.57
N ALA A 7 -8.60 20.99 36.36
CA ALA A 7 -8.99 19.61 36.56
C ALA A 7 -9.91 19.55 37.79
N ASP A 8 -10.93 18.72 37.71
CA ASP A 8 -11.88 18.44 38.78
C ASP A 8 -11.14 17.83 39.99
N GLY A 9 -11.30 18.44 41.17
CA GLY A 9 -10.62 18.05 42.42
C GLY A 9 -9.37 18.87 42.78
N GLU A 10 -9.45 19.60 43.89
CA GLU A 10 -8.53 20.61 44.43
C GLU A 10 -7.01 20.32 44.32
N ARG A 11 -6.32 21.04 43.41
CA ARG A 11 -5.04 21.77 43.62
C ARG A 11 -4.61 22.44 42.30
N SER A 12 -4.64 23.77 42.24
CA SER A 12 -4.12 24.50 41.08
C SER A 12 -2.60 24.57 41.12
N ILE A 13 -1.91 23.88 40.21
CA ILE A 13 -0.46 24.05 40.01
C ILE A 13 -0.27 25.25 39.06
N SER A 14 0.38 26.32 39.53
CA SER A 14 0.76 27.45 38.69
C SER A 14 2.05 27.14 37.95
N LEU A 15 1.95 26.81 36.66
CA LEU A 15 3.11 26.68 35.78
C LEU A 15 3.59 28.08 35.35
N HIS A 16 4.79 28.46 35.81
CA HIS A 16 5.52 29.60 35.29
C HIS A 16 6.43 29.15 34.16
N SER A 17 6.04 29.37 32.91
CA SER A 17 6.95 29.20 31.78
C SER A 17 7.86 30.43 31.66
N ASN A 18 9.16 30.24 31.88
CA ASN A 18 10.15 31.22 31.48
C ASN A 18 10.48 30.98 30.00
N VAL A 19 10.02 31.90 29.14
CA VAL A 19 10.31 31.87 27.71
C VAL A 19 11.57 32.70 27.48
N TYR A 20 12.67 32.03 27.12
CA TYR A 20 13.89 32.69 26.68
C TYR A 20 13.99 32.61 25.17
N TYR A 21 14.12 33.76 24.52
CA TYR A 21 14.46 33.86 23.11
C TYR A 21 15.98 33.94 22.99
N ILE A 22 16.58 32.94 22.33
CA ILE A 22 18.03 32.91 22.09
C ILE A 22 18.32 33.67 20.79
N SER A 23 19.20 34.67 20.85
CA SER A 23 19.55 35.49 19.69
C SER A 23 20.41 34.71 18.66
N ASP A 24 19.81 34.48 17.49
CA ASP A 24 20.26 34.26 16.10
C ASP A 24 21.70 33.84 15.69
N GLU A 25 22.66 33.52 16.55
CA GLU A 25 24.03 33.19 16.08
C GLU A 25 24.61 31.84 16.52
N LYS A 26 23.79 30.89 16.99
CA LYS A 26 24.25 29.52 17.22
C LYS A 26 23.40 28.54 16.41
N ARG A 27 24.05 27.61 15.71
CA ARG A 27 23.44 26.56 14.88
C ARG A 27 23.20 25.30 15.71
N TRP A 28 22.04 24.68 15.51
CA TRP A 28 21.55 23.55 16.31
C TRP A 28 20.85 22.51 15.39
N PHE A 29 21.02 21.22 15.67
CA PHE A 29 20.70 20.01 14.87
C PHE A 29 19.72 19.04 15.58
N ILE A 30 18.67 18.54 14.91
CA ILE A 30 17.85 17.40 15.41
C ILE A 30 17.82 16.26 14.39
N TYR A 31 17.89 15.04 14.92
CA TYR A 31 17.94 13.76 14.21
C TYR A 31 16.62 12.99 14.40
N ASN A 32 16.00 12.58 13.30
CA ASN A 32 14.80 11.73 13.27
C ASN A 32 15.13 10.46 12.48
N HIS A 33 14.90 9.27 13.06
CA HIS A 33 15.24 7.98 12.42
C HIS A 33 14.15 6.93 12.65
N THR A 34 12.95 7.19 12.16
CA THR A 34 12.11 6.08 11.67
C THR A 34 12.43 5.82 10.21
N PRO A 35 12.72 4.58 9.77
CA PRO A 35 13.03 4.30 8.37
C PRO A 35 11.82 4.39 7.44
N ILE A 36 10.61 4.49 7.99
CA ILE A 36 9.36 4.53 7.25
C ILE A 36 8.42 5.53 7.92
N ASN A 37 8.49 6.79 7.49
CA ASN A 37 7.28 7.59 7.41
C ASN A 37 7.36 8.47 6.16
N TYR A 38 6.33 8.33 5.33
CA TYR A 38 6.05 9.21 4.21
C TYR A 38 5.57 10.54 4.80
N GLU A 39 6.35 11.60 4.57
CA GLU A 39 6.14 13.00 5.00
C GLU A 39 6.63 13.40 6.41
N GLN A 40 7.65 14.27 6.46
CA GLN A 40 7.53 15.67 6.91
C GLN A 40 8.85 16.43 6.68
N PHE A 41 8.77 17.63 6.11
CA PHE A 41 9.90 18.56 5.93
C PHE A 41 9.78 19.73 6.91
N LEU A 42 10.86 20.05 7.64
CA LEU A 42 10.98 21.26 8.47
C LEU A 42 11.87 22.27 7.74
N GLN A 43 11.41 23.52 7.60
CA GLN A 43 12.19 24.61 7.00
C GLN A 43 13.19 25.27 7.97
N ALA A 44 13.12 25.01 9.29
CA ALA A 44 14.12 25.47 10.25
C ALA A 44 14.15 24.58 11.52
N PRO A 45 15.33 24.32 12.14
CA PRO A 45 15.47 23.38 13.27
C PRO A 45 15.32 24.03 14.66
N LEU A 46 14.92 23.22 15.66
CA LEU A 46 14.85 23.55 17.09
C LEU A 46 15.92 22.73 17.86
N ILE A 47 16.46 23.15 19.01
CA ILE A 47 17.09 22.25 20.02
C ILE A 47 16.63 22.64 21.43
N VAL A 48 16.50 21.64 22.31
CA VAL A 48 16.29 21.76 23.76
C VAL A 48 17.55 21.28 24.53
N VAL A 49 17.99 22.06 25.53
CA VAL A 49 19.03 21.65 26.53
C VAL A 49 18.34 21.33 27.85
N LEU A 50 18.60 20.15 28.41
CA LEU A 50 18.04 19.72 29.69
C LEU A 50 19.17 19.63 30.73
N SER A 51 18.99 20.31 31.87
CA SER A 51 19.88 20.15 33.03
C SER A 51 19.38 19.02 33.95
N PRO A 52 20.28 18.32 34.66
CA PRO A 52 19.91 17.16 35.48
C PRO A 52 18.99 17.48 36.68
N GLU A 53 18.90 18.74 37.12
CA GLU A 53 18.08 19.13 38.27
C GLU A 53 16.57 19.03 38.04
N SER A 54 16.12 18.79 36.80
CA SER A 54 14.69 18.74 36.46
C SER A 54 14.06 17.34 36.48
N PHE A 55 14.84 16.29 36.81
CA PHE A 55 14.46 14.89 36.57
C PHE A 55 13.90 14.15 37.80
N GLU A 56 13.31 14.81 38.78
CA GLU A 56 12.86 14.07 39.97
C GLU A 56 11.58 13.24 39.75
N GLU A 57 10.70 13.51 38.77
CA GLU A 57 9.43 12.73 38.67
C GLU A 57 8.81 12.54 37.26
N THR A 58 9.58 12.54 36.16
CA THR A 58 8.99 12.37 34.79
C THR A 58 9.57 11.23 33.95
N SER A 59 9.91 10.08 34.57
CA SER A 59 10.52 8.94 33.84
C SER A 59 9.59 8.33 32.77
N TYR A 60 8.27 8.34 32.96
CA TYR A 60 7.32 7.63 32.08
C TYR A 60 7.15 8.20 30.67
N PHE A 61 7.31 9.51 30.47
CA PHE A 61 7.13 10.11 29.14
C PHE A 61 8.35 9.85 28.24
N TRP A 62 9.55 9.95 28.82
CA TRP A 62 10.80 9.84 28.07
C TRP A 62 11.25 8.39 27.86
N GLU A 63 10.94 7.47 28.78
CA GLU A 63 11.18 6.03 28.58
C GLU A 63 10.52 5.47 27.32
N ASN A 64 9.35 6.00 26.94
CA ASN A 64 8.62 5.58 25.73
C ASN A 64 8.95 6.43 24.49
N ALA A 65 9.66 7.56 24.66
CA ALA A 65 10.02 8.47 23.58
C ALA A 65 11.44 8.24 23.05
N LEU A 66 12.28 7.52 23.80
CA LEU A 66 13.63 7.16 23.36
C LEU A 66 13.57 5.93 22.45
N PRO A 67 14.14 5.98 21.24
CA PRO A 67 14.21 4.80 20.39
C PRO A 67 15.07 3.71 21.03
N ASP A 68 14.72 2.44 20.79
CA ASP A 68 15.50 1.25 21.21
C ASP A 68 16.91 1.17 20.58
N PHE A 69 17.36 2.22 19.90
CA PHE A 69 18.64 2.30 19.18
C PHE A 69 19.23 3.72 19.26
N VAL A 70 20.54 3.79 19.50
CA VAL A 70 21.32 5.03 19.49
C VAL A 70 22.43 4.92 18.44
N PHE A 71 22.59 5.96 17.63
CA PHE A 71 23.62 5.99 16.58
C PHE A 71 24.92 6.55 17.11
N PHE A 72 26.01 5.82 16.85
CA PHE A 72 27.36 6.24 17.17
C PHE A 72 28.20 6.31 15.89
N LYS A 73 28.97 7.39 15.76
CA LYS A 73 29.80 7.64 14.58
C LYS A 73 31.05 6.73 14.53
N ASP A 74 31.59 6.41 15.70
CA ASP A 74 32.84 5.66 15.85
C ASP A 74 32.59 4.36 16.61
N LYS A 75 32.67 3.25 15.88
CA LYS A 75 32.43 1.91 16.42
C LYS A 75 33.51 1.51 17.43
N GLU A 76 34.76 1.85 17.14
CA GLU A 76 35.91 1.42 17.95
C GLU A 76 35.92 2.15 19.29
N MET A 77 35.64 3.46 19.27
CA MET A 77 35.43 4.25 20.48
C MET A 77 34.25 3.72 21.31
N LEU A 78 33.13 3.36 20.65
CA LEU A 78 31.97 2.80 21.35
C LEU A 78 32.32 1.47 22.01
N GLU A 79 32.93 0.53 21.30
CA GLU A 79 33.34 -0.76 21.86
C GLU A 79 34.28 -0.58 23.07
N GLN A 80 35.25 0.35 22.98
CA GLN A 80 36.14 0.68 24.10
C GLN A 80 35.39 1.25 25.31
N LEU A 81 34.40 2.12 25.10
CA LEU A 81 33.59 2.69 26.19
C LEU A 81 32.69 1.63 26.83
N LEU A 82 32.11 0.73 26.03
CA LEU A 82 31.28 -0.37 26.53
C LEU A 82 32.07 -1.36 27.36
N ASP A 83 33.31 -1.66 26.94
CA ASP A 83 34.22 -2.51 27.71
C ASP A 83 34.68 -1.79 28.99
N LYS A 84 35.03 -0.48 28.91
CA LYS A 84 35.48 0.33 30.06
C LYS A 84 34.44 0.41 31.18
N TYR A 85 33.16 0.55 30.84
CA TYR A 85 32.07 0.65 31.82
C TYR A 85 31.35 -0.69 32.06
N ASN A 86 31.86 -1.80 31.52
CA ASN A 86 31.28 -3.15 31.64
C ASN A 86 29.79 -3.23 31.19
N LEU A 87 29.42 -2.43 30.18
CA LEU A 87 28.04 -2.30 29.68
C LEU A 87 27.73 -3.28 28.53
N ARG A 88 28.73 -4.06 28.09
CA ARG A 88 28.61 -4.96 26.92
C ARG A 88 27.52 -6.02 27.09
N ASN A 89 27.27 -6.48 28.30
CA ASN A 89 26.22 -7.47 28.60
C ASN A 89 24.82 -6.85 28.75
N THR A 90 24.73 -5.51 28.81
CA THR A 90 23.46 -4.77 28.90
C THR A 90 22.91 -4.41 27.52
N ILE A 91 23.78 -4.37 26.50
CA ILE A 91 23.39 -3.98 25.14
C ILE A 91 23.16 -5.24 24.30
N GLY A 92 21.96 -5.36 23.72
CA GLY A 92 21.57 -6.55 22.96
C GLY A 92 22.40 -6.79 21.69
N SER A 93 22.70 -5.74 20.91
CA SER A 93 23.59 -5.87 19.74
C SER A 93 24.12 -4.53 19.23
N LEU A 94 25.33 -4.56 18.65
CA LEU A 94 25.91 -3.46 17.89
C LEU A 94 25.64 -3.68 16.40
N LEU A 95 24.74 -2.89 15.82
CA LEU A 95 24.40 -2.98 14.41
C LEU A 95 25.11 -1.89 13.62
N SER A 96 25.79 -2.26 12.52
CA SER A 96 26.31 -1.27 11.59
C SER A 96 25.16 -0.61 10.84
N SER A 97 25.09 0.73 10.87
CA SER A 97 24.08 1.49 10.12
C SER A 97 24.12 1.18 8.62
N ARG A 98 25.29 0.86 8.06
CA ARG A 98 25.44 0.43 6.66
C ARG A 98 24.80 -0.93 6.40
N GLN A 99 24.96 -1.88 7.33
CA GLN A 99 24.31 -3.19 7.23
C GLN A 99 22.79 -3.06 7.38
N GLN A 100 22.33 -2.26 8.35
CA GLN A 100 20.90 -1.99 8.55
C GLN A 100 20.26 -1.34 7.31
N TYR A 101 20.91 -0.32 6.73
CA TYR A 101 20.49 0.32 5.49
C TYR A 101 20.42 -0.67 4.32
N ASN A 102 21.45 -1.50 4.15
CA ASN A 102 21.48 -2.50 3.07
C ASN A 102 20.40 -3.58 3.24
N THR A 103 20.15 -4.02 4.48
CA THR A 103 19.07 -4.98 4.80
C THR A 103 17.71 -4.36 4.52
N LEU A 104 17.47 -3.13 4.97
CA LEU A 104 16.22 -2.44 4.69
C LEU A 104 16.00 -2.25 3.18
N ARG A 105 17.03 -1.81 2.45
CA ARG A 105 16.98 -1.69 0.99
C ARG A 105 16.63 -3.02 0.32
N LYS A 106 17.23 -4.12 0.75
CA LYS A 106 16.91 -5.46 0.23
C LYS A 106 15.49 -5.88 0.56
N ASN A 107 15.01 -5.62 1.77
CA ASN A 107 13.66 -5.96 2.18
C ASN A 107 12.62 -5.20 1.35
N VAL A 108 12.82 -3.90 1.14
CA VAL A 108 11.94 -3.09 0.26
C VAL A 108 11.96 -3.62 -1.18
N GLN A 109 13.13 -4.00 -1.71
CA GLN A 109 13.23 -4.58 -3.04
C GLN A 109 12.47 -5.92 -3.15
N LEU A 110 12.59 -6.77 -2.12
CA LEU A 110 11.87 -8.05 -2.07
C LEU A 110 10.37 -7.84 -1.93
N GLU A 111 9.92 -6.90 -1.10
CA GLU A 111 8.51 -6.57 -0.92
C GLU A 111 7.88 -6.08 -2.24
N ILE A 112 8.57 -5.19 -2.96
CA ILE A 112 8.15 -4.74 -4.30
C ILE A 112 8.05 -5.93 -5.25
N LEU A 113 9.05 -6.81 -5.28
CA LEU A 113 9.04 -7.98 -6.17
C LEU A 113 7.92 -8.96 -5.83
N MET A 114 7.73 -9.26 -4.55
CA MET A 114 6.69 -10.17 -4.06
C MET A 114 5.28 -9.60 -4.27
N THR A 115 5.14 -8.28 -4.33
CA THR A 115 3.86 -7.62 -4.61
C THR A 115 3.59 -7.55 -6.13
N LEU A 116 4.58 -7.16 -6.92
CA LEU A 116 4.42 -6.99 -8.37
C LEU A 116 4.28 -8.33 -9.12
N SER A 117 5.02 -9.36 -8.72
CA SER A 117 5.02 -10.66 -9.41
C SER A 117 3.62 -11.31 -9.49
N PRO A 118 2.88 -11.50 -8.38
CA PRO A 118 1.53 -12.06 -8.43
C PRO A 118 0.53 -11.10 -9.08
N THR A 119 0.75 -9.79 -8.99
CA THR A 119 -0.12 -8.80 -9.65
C THR A 119 -0.04 -8.93 -11.17
N ILE A 120 1.18 -8.97 -11.73
CA ILE A 120 1.40 -9.15 -13.17
C ILE A 120 0.85 -10.50 -13.62
N LEU A 121 1.17 -11.57 -12.90
CA LEU A 121 0.67 -12.91 -13.20
C LEU A 121 -0.87 -12.94 -13.19
N GLY A 122 -1.49 -12.34 -12.19
CA GLY A 122 -2.94 -12.23 -12.06
C GLY A 122 -3.59 -11.50 -13.23
N ILE A 123 -2.97 -10.43 -13.73
CA ILE A 123 -3.45 -9.71 -14.94
C ILE A 123 -3.42 -10.64 -16.15
N PHE A 124 -2.29 -11.33 -16.41
CA PHE A 124 -2.19 -12.26 -17.53
C PHE A 124 -3.19 -13.40 -17.43
N THR A 125 -3.28 -14.04 -16.27
CA THR A 125 -4.23 -15.13 -16.01
C THR A 125 -5.66 -14.67 -16.21
N SER A 126 -6.01 -13.47 -15.73
CA SER A 126 -7.35 -12.91 -15.93
C SER A 126 -7.66 -12.69 -17.42
N ILE A 127 -6.77 -12.04 -18.17
CA ILE A 127 -6.96 -11.84 -19.62
C ILE A 127 -7.13 -13.19 -20.34
N LEU A 128 -6.30 -14.17 -20.00
CA LEU A 128 -6.37 -15.51 -20.57
C LEU A 128 -7.72 -16.18 -20.25
N LEU A 129 -8.17 -16.16 -18.99
CA LEU A 129 -9.45 -16.75 -18.59
C LEU A 129 -10.63 -16.11 -19.33
N PHE A 130 -10.67 -14.78 -19.42
CA PHE A 130 -11.74 -14.08 -20.13
C PHE A 130 -11.75 -14.41 -21.63
N ASN A 131 -10.58 -14.57 -22.23
CA ASN A 131 -10.47 -14.98 -23.63
C ASN A 131 -10.94 -16.43 -23.82
N THR A 132 -10.48 -17.34 -22.97
CA THR A 132 -10.88 -18.76 -23.00
C THR A 132 -12.38 -18.92 -22.79
N MET A 133 -12.98 -18.20 -21.84
CA MET A 133 -14.42 -18.24 -21.62
C MET A 133 -15.22 -17.70 -22.80
N ASN A 134 -14.77 -16.61 -23.43
CA ASN A 134 -15.41 -16.13 -24.65
C ASN A 134 -15.30 -17.16 -25.78
N LEU A 135 -14.13 -17.77 -25.97
CA LEU A 135 -13.94 -18.80 -27.00
C LEU A 135 -14.87 -19.99 -26.77
N LEU A 136 -14.90 -20.49 -25.54
CA LEU A 136 -15.74 -21.61 -25.14
C LEU A 136 -17.22 -21.30 -25.36
N TYR A 137 -17.68 -20.10 -25.00
CA TYR A 137 -19.04 -19.65 -25.25
C TYR A 137 -19.42 -19.76 -26.75
N PHE A 138 -18.60 -19.23 -27.66
CA PHE A 138 -18.88 -19.33 -29.08
C PHE A 138 -18.76 -20.74 -29.64
N GLU A 139 -17.88 -21.57 -29.09
CA GLU A 139 -17.71 -22.95 -29.51
C GLU A 139 -18.89 -23.82 -29.09
N THR A 140 -19.29 -23.75 -27.82
CA THR A 140 -20.43 -24.49 -27.27
C THR A 140 -21.75 -24.09 -27.94
N PHE A 141 -22.00 -22.79 -28.13
CA PHE A 141 -23.28 -22.30 -28.63
C PHE A 141 -23.28 -21.97 -30.13
N LYS A 142 -22.25 -22.40 -30.88
CA LYS A 142 -22.05 -22.05 -32.30
C LYS A 142 -23.29 -22.22 -33.16
N ARG A 143 -23.95 -23.38 -33.07
CA ARG A 143 -25.14 -23.73 -33.87
C ARG A 143 -26.34 -22.87 -33.49
N GLU A 144 -26.58 -22.72 -32.19
CA GLU A 144 -27.71 -21.95 -31.68
C GLU A 144 -27.59 -20.47 -32.06
N ILE A 145 -26.40 -19.88 -31.86
CA ILE A 145 -26.09 -18.50 -32.24
C ILE A 145 -26.33 -18.31 -33.75
N ALA A 146 -25.90 -19.26 -34.59
CA ALA A 146 -26.10 -19.17 -36.04
C ALA A 146 -27.60 -19.17 -36.43
N ILE A 147 -28.39 -20.10 -35.87
CA ILE A 147 -29.83 -20.20 -36.17
C ILE A 147 -30.56 -18.94 -35.70
N LYS A 148 -30.35 -18.52 -34.46
CA LYS A 148 -30.98 -17.34 -33.87
C LYS A 148 -30.62 -16.06 -34.64
N ARG A 149 -29.39 -15.97 -35.15
CA ARG A 149 -28.95 -14.83 -35.97
C ARG A 149 -29.63 -14.82 -37.35
N ILE A 150 -29.75 -15.96 -38.01
CA ILE A 150 -30.49 -16.06 -39.30
C ILE A 150 -31.96 -15.68 -39.10
N ALA A 151 -32.54 -15.99 -37.93
CA ALA A 151 -33.87 -15.54 -37.54
C ALA A 151 -33.98 -14.02 -37.26
N GLY A 152 -32.89 -13.26 -37.41
CA GLY A 152 -32.88 -11.80 -37.30
C GLY A 152 -32.66 -11.25 -35.88
N MET A 153 -32.29 -12.09 -34.91
CA MET A 153 -32.05 -11.63 -33.54
C MET A 153 -30.87 -10.66 -33.45
N ARG A 154 -31.04 -9.61 -32.64
CA ARG A 154 -30.03 -8.56 -32.41
C ARG A 154 -28.92 -9.04 -31.48
N PHE A 155 -27.78 -8.35 -31.49
CA PHE A 155 -26.60 -8.71 -30.69
C PHE A 155 -26.89 -8.91 -29.20
N ILE A 156 -27.64 -8.00 -28.56
CA ILE A 156 -27.99 -8.09 -27.14
C ILE A 156 -28.94 -9.25 -26.87
N GLU A 157 -29.84 -9.56 -27.79
CA GLU A 157 -30.76 -10.69 -27.63
C GLU A 157 -30.02 -12.04 -27.74
N LEU A 158 -28.97 -12.09 -28.58
CA LEU A 158 -28.12 -13.26 -28.75
C LEU A 158 -27.17 -13.49 -27.57
N HIS A 159 -26.57 -12.42 -27.04
CA HIS A 159 -25.45 -12.51 -26.10
C HIS A 159 -25.75 -11.93 -24.71
N GLY A 160 -26.96 -11.42 -24.49
CA GLY A 160 -27.34 -10.71 -23.26
C GLY A 160 -27.27 -11.59 -22.01
N SER A 161 -27.69 -12.86 -22.11
CA SER A 161 -27.56 -13.80 -20.98
C SER A 161 -26.10 -13.99 -20.57
N TYR A 162 -25.23 -14.21 -21.55
CA TYR A 162 -23.79 -14.35 -21.33
C TYR A 162 -23.17 -13.08 -20.75
N LEU A 163 -23.55 -11.90 -21.25
CA LEU A 163 -23.14 -10.62 -20.66
C LEU A 163 -23.62 -10.47 -19.21
N GLY A 164 -24.83 -10.91 -18.90
CA GLY A 164 -25.37 -10.96 -17.55
C GLY A 164 -24.54 -11.84 -16.62
N GLU A 165 -24.13 -13.03 -17.07
CA GLU A 165 -23.24 -13.93 -16.33
C GLU A 165 -21.86 -13.30 -16.09
N GLN A 166 -21.32 -12.60 -17.10
CA GLN A 166 -20.06 -11.86 -16.98
C GLN A 166 -20.16 -10.72 -15.94
N VAL A 167 -21.28 -9.99 -15.91
CA VAL A 167 -21.55 -9.00 -14.85
C VAL A 167 -21.67 -9.67 -13.48
N GLY A 168 -22.42 -10.76 -13.38
CA GLY A 168 -22.59 -11.50 -12.12
C GLY A 168 -21.26 -11.99 -11.55
N SER A 169 -20.43 -12.63 -12.37
CA SER A 169 -19.09 -13.09 -11.96
C SER A 169 -18.16 -11.94 -11.57
N ALA A 170 -18.22 -10.80 -12.28
CA ALA A 170 -17.44 -9.62 -11.93
C ALA A 170 -17.88 -9.03 -10.58
N LEU A 171 -19.18 -9.01 -10.26
CA LEU A 171 -19.69 -8.56 -8.97
C LEU A 171 -19.27 -9.47 -7.81
N VAL A 172 -19.23 -10.79 -8.03
CA VAL A 172 -18.66 -11.74 -7.04
C VAL A 172 -17.18 -11.43 -6.81
N GLY A 173 -16.42 -11.21 -7.88
CA GLY A 173 -15.02 -10.78 -7.79
C GLY A 173 -14.85 -9.46 -7.05
N MET A 174 -15.76 -8.50 -7.26
CA MET A 174 -15.78 -7.21 -6.57
C MET A 174 -15.93 -7.38 -5.05
N GLY A 175 -16.83 -8.25 -4.60
CA GLY A 175 -17.03 -8.51 -3.18
C GLY A 175 -15.75 -9.03 -2.50
N LEU A 176 -15.05 -9.97 -3.16
CA LEU A 176 -13.76 -10.48 -2.70
C LEU A 176 -12.68 -9.39 -2.71
N ALA A 177 -12.61 -8.60 -3.78
CA ALA A 177 -11.65 -7.50 -3.89
C ALA A 177 -11.87 -6.44 -2.80
N MET A 178 -13.12 -6.08 -2.50
CA MET A 178 -13.46 -5.15 -1.43
C MET A 178 -13.09 -5.70 -0.06
N PHE A 179 -13.35 -6.99 0.17
CA PHE A 179 -12.98 -7.65 1.41
C PHE A 179 -11.47 -7.59 1.68
N MET A 180 -10.65 -7.79 0.63
CA MET A 180 -9.19 -7.79 0.73
C MET A 180 -8.60 -6.38 0.77
N THR A 181 -9.02 -5.48 -0.13
CA THR A 181 -8.42 -4.15 -0.29
C THR A 181 -8.97 -3.11 0.68
N LYS A 182 -10.15 -3.35 1.27
CA LYS A 182 -10.94 -2.36 2.02
C LYS A 182 -11.20 -1.06 1.26
N SER A 183 -11.03 -1.07 -0.07
CA SER A 183 -11.22 0.09 -0.94
C SER A 183 -12.28 -0.21 -2.01
N VAL A 184 -13.33 0.61 -1.99
CA VAL A 184 -14.40 0.54 -2.99
C VAL A 184 -13.89 0.95 -4.36
N ILE A 185 -13.06 2.00 -4.43
CA ILE A 185 -12.57 2.57 -5.68
C ILE A 185 -11.68 1.58 -6.43
N VAL A 186 -10.78 0.90 -5.71
CA VAL A 186 -9.88 -0.10 -6.32
C VAL A 186 -10.70 -1.27 -6.88
N SER A 187 -11.62 -1.79 -6.07
CA SER A 187 -12.49 -2.90 -6.47
C SER A 187 -13.38 -2.54 -7.68
N LEU A 188 -13.94 -1.33 -7.69
CA LEU A 188 -14.71 -0.83 -8.82
C LEU A 188 -13.87 -0.70 -10.08
N GLY A 189 -12.64 -0.19 -9.96
CA GLY A 189 -11.69 -0.08 -11.08
C GLY A 189 -11.42 -1.43 -11.74
N VAL A 190 -11.21 -2.48 -10.95
CA VAL A 190 -11.01 -3.85 -11.45
C VAL A 190 -12.24 -4.34 -12.21
N VAL A 191 -13.44 -4.19 -11.64
CA VAL A 191 -14.70 -4.61 -12.29
C VAL A 191 -14.89 -3.94 -13.64
N VAL A 192 -14.73 -2.62 -13.68
CA VAL A 192 -14.88 -1.85 -14.93
C VAL A 192 -13.89 -2.34 -15.99
N ALA A 193 -12.62 -2.56 -15.61
CA ALA A 193 -11.61 -3.08 -16.53
C ALA A 193 -11.97 -4.46 -17.09
N LEU A 194 -12.46 -5.38 -16.25
CA LEU A 194 -12.88 -6.72 -16.67
C LEU A 194 -14.11 -6.68 -17.59
N LEU A 195 -15.09 -5.82 -17.30
CA LEU A 195 -16.28 -5.67 -18.14
C LEU A 195 -15.94 -5.07 -19.51
N ILE A 196 -15.06 -4.06 -19.57
CA ILE A 196 -14.58 -3.51 -20.84
C ILE A 196 -13.86 -4.60 -21.64
N ASN A 197 -12.98 -5.37 -21.01
CA ASN A 197 -12.28 -6.47 -21.67
C ASN A 197 -13.27 -7.52 -22.21
N SER A 198 -14.23 -7.95 -21.39
CA SER A 198 -15.27 -8.91 -21.76
C SER A 198 -16.10 -8.44 -22.95
N TRP A 199 -16.56 -7.18 -22.91
CA TRP A 199 -17.31 -6.55 -23.99
C TRP A 199 -16.49 -6.48 -25.30
N MET A 200 -15.22 -6.08 -25.23
CA MET A 200 -14.34 -6.04 -26.39
C MET A 200 -14.12 -7.42 -27.01
N LEU A 201 -13.88 -8.44 -26.19
CA LEU A 201 -13.65 -9.82 -26.65
C LEU A 201 -14.90 -10.40 -27.32
N LEU A 202 -16.06 -10.23 -26.69
CA LEU A 202 -17.34 -10.69 -27.23
C LEU A 202 -17.63 -10.06 -28.59
N ASN A 203 -17.44 -8.74 -28.73
CA ASN A 203 -17.63 -8.04 -30.00
C ASN A 203 -16.67 -8.53 -31.10
N LYS A 204 -15.39 -8.73 -30.76
CA LYS A 204 -14.40 -9.25 -31.71
C LYS A 204 -14.77 -10.65 -32.20
N GLN A 205 -15.14 -11.54 -31.28
CA GLN A 205 -15.52 -12.90 -31.63
C GLN A 205 -16.85 -12.97 -32.39
N ALA A 206 -17.84 -12.14 -32.02
CA ALA A 206 -19.12 -12.07 -32.72
C ALA A 206 -18.95 -11.68 -34.20
N LYS A 207 -18.11 -10.67 -34.49
CA LYS A 207 -17.76 -10.25 -35.85
C LYS A 207 -17.01 -11.34 -36.62
N LYS A 208 -16.08 -12.03 -35.95
CA LYS A 208 -15.37 -13.17 -36.54
C LYS A 208 -16.32 -14.30 -36.91
N ALA A 209 -17.24 -14.65 -36.01
CA ALA A 209 -18.24 -15.69 -36.24
C ALA A 209 -19.20 -15.31 -37.38
N GLU A 210 -19.60 -14.04 -37.46
CA GLU A 210 -20.43 -13.52 -38.55
C GLU A 210 -19.76 -13.68 -39.92
N LYS A 211 -18.50 -13.25 -40.04
CA LYS A 211 -17.74 -13.38 -41.29
C LYS A 211 -17.64 -14.84 -41.76
N ILE A 212 -17.44 -15.77 -40.82
CA ILE A 212 -17.36 -17.21 -41.11
C ILE A 212 -18.73 -17.71 -41.59
N GLN A 213 -19.82 -17.36 -40.90
CA GLN A 213 -21.17 -17.76 -41.29
C GLN A 213 -21.53 -17.25 -42.69
N LEU A 214 -21.27 -15.97 -42.98
CA LEU A 214 -21.51 -15.39 -44.30
C LEU A 214 -20.68 -16.06 -45.41
N SER A 215 -19.44 -16.47 -45.13
CA SER A 215 -18.64 -17.24 -46.10
C SER A 215 -19.32 -18.58 -46.43
N VAL A 216 -19.72 -19.33 -45.39
CA VAL A 216 -20.36 -20.63 -45.54
C VAL A 216 -21.70 -20.53 -46.27
N LEU A 217 -22.53 -19.54 -45.93
CA LEU A 217 -23.81 -19.30 -46.63
C LEU A 217 -23.62 -18.91 -48.10
N ASN A 218 -22.54 -18.19 -48.43
CA ASN A 218 -22.20 -17.84 -49.80
C ASN A 218 -21.47 -18.96 -50.56
N GLY A 219 -21.33 -20.16 -49.98
CA GLY A 219 -20.68 -21.30 -50.60
C GLY A 219 -19.17 -21.16 -50.78
N ARG A 220 -18.52 -20.33 -49.95
CA ARG A 220 -17.07 -20.08 -49.94
C ARG A 220 -16.37 -20.67 -48.73
#